data_AF-A0A139DM72-F1
#
_entry.id   AF-A0A139DM72-F1
#
_cell.length_a   1.000
_cell.length_b   1.000
_cell.length_c   1.000
_cell.angle_alpha   90.00
_cell.angle_beta   90.00
_cell.angle_gamma   90.00
#
_symmetry.space_group_name_H-M   'P 1'
#
loop_
_entity.id
_entity.type
_entity.pdbx_description
1 polymer ?
#
loop_
_entity_poly.entity_id
_entity_poly.type
_entity_poly.pdbx_seq_one_letter_code
_entity_poly.pdbx_strand_id
1 'polypeptide(L)'
;MISDHAYLWAYLPNQVEPVVCGVVAWDAFNQQYAFRYAKSYLQRPEAVPLSIPDRPLGELVDEDIPLDHELNSVIRDASPDAWGRNVMMREHGNQPGQEPEDLGEIDFLLRAGPDRIGAFDATDSPREYEPKQSHAAPLEDLLEAADRIDQGKRLDPHLDAALNHGTSVGGARPKALLTEAGDYWIAKFASSKDTWDMVGIEHVSMTLARMAGLDVAETQLALPLNKKLTSSPP
;
A
#
# COMPACT_ATOMS: atom_id res chain seq x y z
N MET A 1 5.54 -6.05 -19.07
CA MET A 1 4.46 -5.53 -19.93
C MET A 1 3.83 -4.41 -19.13
N ILE A 2 3.84 -3.19 -19.67
CA ILE A 2 3.16 -2.04 -19.06
C ILE A 2 1.66 -2.29 -19.18
N SER A 3 0.93 -2.10 -18.09
CA SER A 3 -0.51 -2.38 -18.06
C SER A 3 -1.31 -1.11 -18.36
N ASP A 4 -2.25 -1.19 -19.30
CA ASP A 4 -3.06 -0.02 -19.69
C ASP A 4 -4.29 0.20 -18.79
N HIS A 5 -4.65 -0.81 -18.01
CA HIS A 5 -5.80 -0.79 -17.12
C HIS A 5 -5.64 -1.75 -15.93
N ALA A 6 -6.40 -1.49 -14.88
CA ALA A 6 -6.55 -2.35 -13.71
C ALA A 6 -8.02 -2.40 -13.28
N TYR A 7 -8.48 -3.58 -12.86
CA TYR A 7 -9.79 -3.75 -12.27
C TYR A 7 -9.69 -3.59 -10.76
N LEU A 8 -10.47 -2.68 -10.21
CA LEU A 8 -10.55 -2.44 -8.78
C LEU A 8 -11.55 -3.39 -8.13
N TRP A 9 -11.14 -3.97 -7.02
CA TRP A 9 -11.92 -4.84 -6.16
C TRP A 9 -12.14 -4.13 -4.84
N ALA A 10 -13.37 -4.13 -4.32
CA ALA A 10 -13.75 -3.44 -3.09
C ALA A 10 -14.18 -4.43 -2.01
N TYR A 11 -13.58 -4.32 -0.83
CA TYR A 11 -14.05 -4.92 0.41
C TYR A 11 -15.15 -4.02 0.99
N LEU A 12 -16.40 -4.39 0.78
CA LEU A 12 -17.54 -3.64 1.29
C LEU A 12 -17.65 -3.76 2.82
N PRO A 13 -18.32 -2.81 3.50
CA PRO A 13 -18.47 -2.86 4.95
C PRO A 13 -18.97 -4.21 5.46
N ASN A 14 -18.24 -4.81 6.40
CA ASN A 14 -18.51 -6.12 6.99
C ASN A 14 -18.40 -7.31 6.01
N GLN A 15 -17.74 -7.15 4.87
CA GLN A 15 -17.46 -8.23 3.92
C GLN A 15 -15.98 -8.58 3.95
N VAL A 16 -15.70 -9.88 3.85
CA VAL A 16 -14.33 -10.43 3.75
C VAL A 16 -13.97 -10.86 2.33
N GLU A 17 -14.98 -10.99 1.45
CA GLU A 17 -14.82 -11.26 0.04
C GLU A 17 -14.99 -9.96 -0.74
N PRO A 18 -14.03 -9.58 -1.61
CA PRO A 18 -14.16 -8.36 -2.35
C PRO A 18 -15.06 -8.54 -3.57
N VAL A 19 -15.58 -7.43 -4.07
CA VAL A 19 -16.38 -7.39 -5.29
C VAL A 19 -15.75 -6.46 -6.32
N VAL A 20 -15.85 -6.81 -7.61
CA VAL A 20 -15.39 -5.90 -8.66
C VAL A 20 -16.17 -4.58 -8.58
N CYS A 21 -15.43 -3.50 -8.36
CA CYS A 21 -15.93 -2.14 -8.22
C CYS A 21 -15.98 -1.44 -9.57
N GLY A 22 -14.93 -1.60 -10.38
CA GLY A 22 -14.81 -0.94 -11.66
C GLY A 22 -13.43 -1.15 -12.29
N VAL A 23 -13.13 -0.32 -13.28
CA VAL A 23 -11.87 -0.33 -14.02
C VAL A 23 -11.25 1.06 -14.02
N VAL A 24 -9.94 1.12 -13.78
CA VAL A 24 -9.09 2.29 -13.98
C VAL A 24 -8.29 2.06 -15.25
N ALA A 25 -8.26 3.03 -16.15
CA ALA A 25 -7.48 2.96 -17.39
C ALA A 25 -6.92 4.32 -17.79
N TRP A 26 -5.87 4.32 -18.60
CA TRP A 26 -5.37 5.53 -19.25
C TRP A 26 -6.26 5.91 -20.44
N ASP A 27 -6.87 7.09 -20.39
CA ASP A 27 -7.57 7.69 -21.52
C ASP A 27 -6.58 8.49 -22.37
N ALA A 28 -6.16 7.89 -23.49
CA ALA A 28 -5.22 8.51 -24.42
C ALA A 28 -5.76 9.76 -25.11
N PHE A 29 -7.08 9.94 -25.24
CA PHE A 29 -7.67 11.10 -25.88
C PHE A 29 -7.61 12.33 -24.97
N ASN A 30 -7.99 12.16 -23.70
CA ASN A 30 -7.96 13.22 -22.71
C ASN A 30 -6.62 13.34 -21.97
N GLN A 31 -5.68 12.42 -22.22
CA GLN A 31 -4.36 12.32 -21.58
C GLN A 31 -4.44 12.29 -20.05
N GLN A 32 -5.38 11.52 -19.51
CA GLN A 32 -5.60 11.40 -18.07
C GLN A 32 -6.04 9.98 -17.72
N TYR A 33 -5.98 9.60 -16.44
CA TYR A 33 -6.61 8.36 -16.00
C TYR A 33 -8.12 8.56 -15.87
N ALA A 34 -8.88 7.49 -16.07
CA ALA A 34 -10.32 7.49 -15.86
C ALA A 34 -10.73 6.22 -15.11
N PHE A 35 -11.71 6.37 -14.23
CA PHE A 35 -12.37 5.27 -13.55
C PHE A 35 -13.79 5.10 -14.08
N ARG A 36 -14.19 3.85 -14.34
CA ARG A 36 -15.56 3.49 -14.68
C ARG A 36 -16.06 2.40 -13.74
N TYR A 37 -17.20 2.62 -13.11
CA TYR A 37 -17.85 1.60 -12.28
C TYR A 37 -18.27 0.37 -13.10
N ALA A 38 -18.17 -0.80 -12.48
CA ALA A 38 -18.77 -2.01 -13.01
C ALA A 38 -20.30 -1.93 -12.89
N LYS A 39 -21.03 -2.33 -13.95
CA LYS A 39 -22.50 -2.37 -13.92
C LYS A 39 -23.05 -3.22 -12.77
N SER A 40 -22.35 -4.31 -12.44
CA SER A 40 -22.67 -5.18 -11.31
C SER A 40 -22.46 -4.50 -9.96
N TYR A 41 -21.52 -3.56 -9.85
CA TYR A 41 -21.31 -2.78 -8.63
C TYR A 41 -22.43 -1.75 -8.44
N LEU A 42 -22.79 -1.02 -9.50
CA LEU A 42 -23.85 -0.02 -9.48
C LEU A 42 -25.24 -0.56 -9.11
N GLN A 43 -25.46 -1.87 -9.31
CA GLN A 43 -26.71 -2.56 -9.00
C GLN A 43 -26.78 -3.09 -7.56
N ARG A 44 -25.69 -3.02 -6.79
CA ARG A 44 -25.65 -3.51 -5.40
C ARG A 44 -26.30 -2.50 -4.45
N PRO A 45 -27.27 -2.92 -3.63
CA PRO A 45 -27.86 -2.08 -2.59
C PRO A 45 -26.82 -1.54 -1.58
N GLU A 46 -25.77 -2.31 -1.33
CA GLU A 46 -24.69 -2.02 -0.39
C GLU A 46 -23.48 -1.31 -1.02
N ALA A 47 -23.56 -0.92 -2.30
CA ALA A 47 -22.46 -0.25 -2.98
C ALA A 47 -22.09 1.06 -2.30
N VAL A 48 -20.79 1.24 -2.06
CA VAL A 48 -20.22 2.49 -1.52
C VAL A 48 -19.61 3.28 -2.68
N PRO A 49 -20.01 4.54 -2.91
CA PRO A 49 -19.40 5.34 -3.96
C PRO A 49 -17.98 5.78 -3.57
N LEU A 50 -17.06 5.84 -4.54
CA LEU A 50 -15.66 6.26 -4.36
C LEU A 50 -15.54 7.73 -3.89
N SER A 51 -16.51 8.56 -4.26
CA SER A 51 -16.66 9.96 -3.85
C SER A 51 -18.15 10.25 -3.66
N ILE A 52 -18.50 11.30 -2.92
CA ILE A 52 -19.91 11.69 -2.76
C ILE A 52 -20.45 12.11 -4.13
N PRO A 53 -21.36 11.35 -4.75
CA PRO A 53 -21.86 11.69 -6.06
C PRO A 53 -23.01 12.69 -5.96
N ASP A 54 -23.13 13.60 -6.93
CA ASP A 54 -24.25 14.55 -7.01
C ASP A 54 -25.58 13.89 -7.44
N ARG A 55 -25.53 12.62 -7.82
CA ARG A 55 -26.68 11.81 -8.28
C ARG A 55 -26.59 10.37 -7.77
N PRO A 56 -27.70 9.59 -7.78
CA PRO A 56 -27.68 8.20 -7.36
C PRO A 56 -26.61 7.39 -8.10
N LEU A 57 -25.90 6.54 -7.36
CA LEU A 57 -24.79 5.73 -7.90
C LEU A 57 -25.23 4.91 -9.14
N GLY A 58 -26.43 4.32 -9.11
CA GLY A 58 -27.01 3.56 -10.22
C GLY A 58 -27.20 4.33 -11.54
N GLU A 59 -27.07 5.66 -11.55
CA GLU A 59 -27.15 6.49 -12.75
C GLU A 59 -25.79 6.74 -13.43
N LEU A 60 -24.68 6.31 -12.82
CA LEU A 60 -23.31 6.48 -13.34
C LEU A 60 -22.92 5.37 -14.35
N VAL A 61 -23.90 4.76 -15.02
CA VAL A 61 -23.66 3.63 -15.93
C VAL A 61 -22.94 4.12 -17.18
N ASP A 62 -21.89 3.40 -17.58
CA ASP A 62 -21.07 3.66 -18.78
C ASP A 62 -20.34 5.03 -18.76
N GLU A 63 -20.25 5.67 -17.61
CA GLU A 63 -19.58 6.96 -17.41
C GLU A 63 -18.11 6.79 -17.02
N ASP A 64 -17.24 7.55 -17.68
CA ASP A 64 -15.84 7.70 -17.30
C ASP A 64 -15.70 8.87 -16.34
N ILE A 65 -15.27 8.58 -15.12
CA ILE A 65 -14.96 9.55 -14.08
C ILE A 65 -13.49 9.93 -14.25
N PRO A 66 -13.16 11.18 -14.63
CA PRO A 66 -11.79 11.64 -14.73
C PRO A 66 -11.07 11.49 -13.39
N LEU A 67 -9.87 10.92 -13.44
CA LEU A 67 -8.90 10.96 -12.37
C LEU A 67 -7.77 11.89 -12.82
N ASP A 68 -7.12 12.58 -11.88
CA ASP A 68 -5.88 13.29 -12.24
C ASP A 68 -4.73 12.30 -12.52
N HIS A 69 -3.58 12.85 -12.89
CA HIS A 69 -2.39 12.08 -13.25
C HIS A 69 -1.86 11.19 -12.11
N GLU A 70 -2.29 11.40 -10.86
CA GLU A 70 -1.84 10.64 -9.69
C GLU A 70 -2.90 9.67 -9.16
N LEU A 71 -3.98 9.42 -9.91
CA LEU A 71 -5.13 8.64 -9.46
C LEU A 71 -5.82 9.25 -8.24
N ASN A 72 -6.02 10.58 -8.20
CA ASN A 72 -6.71 11.24 -7.09
C ASN A 72 -8.02 10.56 -6.69
N SER A 73 -8.41 10.74 -5.43
CA SER A 73 -9.47 10.03 -4.69
C SER A 73 -9.00 8.77 -3.95
N VAL A 74 -9.95 8.02 -3.41
CA VAL A 74 -9.76 6.77 -2.65
C VAL A 74 -9.00 5.68 -3.42
N ILE A 75 -8.85 5.81 -4.74
CA ILE A 75 -8.04 4.91 -5.56
C ILE A 75 -6.55 5.10 -5.24
N ARG A 76 -6.10 6.34 -4.98
CA ARG A 76 -4.72 6.62 -4.58
C ARG A 76 -4.36 5.93 -3.27
N ASP A 77 -5.30 5.77 -2.35
CA ASP A 77 -5.07 5.07 -1.07
C ASP A 77 -4.73 3.58 -1.30
N ALA A 78 -5.20 3.01 -2.41
CA ALA A 78 -4.84 1.67 -2.85
C ALA A 78 -3.50 1.61 -3.59
N SER A 79 -2.95 2.73 -4.05
CA SER A 79 -1.64 2.74 -4.69
C SER A 79 -0.52 2.81 -3.65
N PRO A 80 0.67 2.25 -3.93
CA PRO A 80 1.82 2.40 -3.04
C PRO A 80 2.19 3.88 -2.90
N ASP A 81 2.84 4.25 -1.80
CA ASP A 81 3.35 5.61 -1.57
C ASP A 81 4.72 5.84 -2.22
N ALA A 82 5.41 6.93 -1.84
CA ALA A 82 6.75 7.22 -2.34
C ALA A 82 7.76 6.11 -1.96
N TRP A 83 7.63 5.50 -0.77
CA TRP A 83 8.52 4.43 -0.32
C TRP A 83 8.27 3.13 -1.09
N GLY A 84 7.04 2.65 -1.15
CA GLY A 84 6.63 1.47 -1.89
C GLY A 84 6.89 1.60 -3.39
N ARG A 85 6.63 2.77 -3.98
CA ARG A 85 7.03 3.05 -5.37
C ARG A 85 8.54 2.91 -5.56
N ASN A 86 9.34 3.45 -4.65
CA ASN A 86 10.80 3.34 -4.73
C ASN A 86 11.29 1.89 -4.65
N VAL A 87 10.67 1.06 -3.79
CA VAL A 87 10.95 -0.38 -3.75
C VAL A 87 10.61 -1.05 -5.09
N MET A 88 9.41 -0.83 -5.62
CA MET A 88 8.96 -1.42 -6.89
C MET A 88 9.78 -0.96 -8.10
N MET A 89 10.11 0.33 -8.18
CA MET A 89 10.95 0.90 -9.23
C MET A 89 12.36 0.30 -9.20
N ARG A 90 12.92 0.11 -8.01
CA ARG A 90 14.24 -0.51 -7.83
C ARG A 90 14.22 -1.99 -8.22
N GLU A 91 13.20 -2.74 -7.81
CA GLU A 91 13.01 -4.13 -8.22
C GLU A 91 12.94 -4.23 -9.74
N HIS A 92 12.13 -3.37 -10.36
CA HIS A 92 11.93 -3.36 -11.81
C HIS A 92 13.23 -3.04 -12.56
N GLY A 93 13.94 -1.99 -12.18
CA GLY A 93 15.21 -1.58 -12.80
C GLY A 93 16.37 -2.55 -12.57
N ASN A 94 16.25 -3.50 -11.64
CA ASN A 94 17.24 -4.58 -11.50
C ASN A 94 17.07 -5.69 -12.57
N GLN A 95 15.96 -5.69 -13.30
CA GLN A 95 15.70 -6.68 -14.36
C GLN A 95 16.40 -6.28 -15.66
N PRO A 96 17.00 -7.22 -16.41
CA PRO A 96 17.72 -6.91 -17.64
C PRO A 96 16.85 -6.19 -18.67
N GLY A 97 17.24 -4.97 -19.06
CA GLY A 97 16.57 -4.18 -20.10
C GLY A 97 15.25 -3.53 -19.65
N GLN A 98 15.06 -3.33 -18.35
CA GLN A 98 13.95 -2.56 -17.78
C GLN A 98 14.53 -1.32 -17.08
N GLU A 99 13.89 -0.18 -17.24
CA GLU A 99 14.24 1.06 -16.54
C GLU A 99 13.18 1.36 -15.47
N PRO A 100 13.55 1.93 -14.30
CA PRO A 100 12.60 2.32 -13.26
C PRO A 100 11.42 3.16 -13.77
N GLU A 101 11.68 4.02 -14.76
CA GLU A 101 10.73 4.95 -15.37
C GLU A 101 9.70 4.25 -16.28
N ASP A 102 9.85 2.95 -16.56
CA ASP A 102 8.88 2.17 -17.33
C ASP A 102 7.57 1.93 -16.55
N LEU A 103 7.55 2.12 -15.22
CA LEU A 103 6.38 1.88 -14.38
C LEU A 103 5.40 3.07 -14.39
N GLY A 104 4.17 2.81 -14.85
CA GLY A 104 3.05 3.74 -14.73
C GLY A 104 2.23 3.54 -13.44
N GLU A 105 1.25 4.42 -13.23
CA GLU A 105 0.35 4.33 -12.07
C GLU A 105 -0.47 3.03 -12.04
N ILE A 106 -0.86 2.51 -13.19
CA ILE A 106 -1.53 1.21 -13.29
C ILE A 106 -0.60 0.08 -12.85
N ASP A 107 0.68 0.11 -13.24
CA ASP A 107 1.63 -0.91 -12.82
C ASP A 107 1.86 -0.86 -11.32
N PHE A 108 1.97 0.33 -10.72
CA PHE A 108 2.05 0.48 -9.26
C PHE A 108 0.81 -0.09 -8.55
N LEU A 109 -0.37 0.24 -9.05
CA LEU A 109 -1.64 -0.23 -8.49
C LEU A 109 -1.75 -1.76 -8.55
N LEU A 110 -1.40 -2.38 -9.69
CA LEU A 110 -1.38 -3.83 -9.86
C LEU A 110 -0.29 -4.51 -9.03
N ARG A 111 0.85 -3.84 -8.78
CA ARG A 111 1.99 -4.41 -8.06
C ARG A 111 1.86 -4.35 -6.53
N ALA A 112 1.07 -3.43 -5.97
CA ALA A 112 0.97 -3.25 -4.52
C ALA A 112 0.47 -4.45 -3.69
N GLY A 113 -0.22 -5.42 -4.31
CA GLY A 113 -0.69 -6.64 -3.62
C GLY A 113 -1.87 -6.40 -2.65
N PRO A 114 -2.48 -7.47 -2.10
CA PRO A 114 -3.73 -7.37 -1.34
C PRO A 114 -3.57 -6.76 0.06
N ASP A 115 -2.39 -6.88 0.66
CA ASP A 115 -2.11 -6.38 2.01
C ASP A 115 -1.92 -4.85 1.99
N ARG A 116 -2.77 -4.07 1.35
CA ARG A 116 -2.63 -2.60 1.28
C ARG A 116 -3.55 -1.88 2.25
N ILE A 117 -3.30 -0.60 2.46
CA ILE A 117 -4.19 0.23 3.29
C ILE A 117 -5.46 0.55 2.50
N GLY A 118 -6.60 0.56 3.20
CA GLY A 118 -7.89 0.88 2.62
C GLY A 118 -8.71 -0.36 2.29
N ALA A 119 -9.76 -0.16 1.49
CA ALA A 119 -10.75 -1.19 1.17
C ALA A 119 -10.66 -1.70 -0.27
N PHE A 120 -9.60 -1.36 -0.99
CA PHE A 120 -9.45 -1.70 -2.41
C PHE A 120 -8.23 -2.58 -2.67
N ASP A 121 -8.36 -3.46 -3.64
CA ASP A 121 -7.26 -4.16 -4.30
C ASP A 121 -7.40 -4.05 -5.82
N ALA A 122 -6.37 -4.43 -6.57
CA ALA A 122 -6.36 -4.32 -8.02
C ALA A 122 -5.79 -5.55 -8.71
N THR A 123 -6.46 -6.00 -9.77
CA THR A 123 -6.03 -7.12 -10.61
C THR A 123 -6.12 -6.76 -12.10
N ASP A 124 -5.54 -7.60 -12.95
CA ASP A 124 -5.59 -7.49 -14.41
C ASP A 124 -6.88 -8.10 -15.02
N SER A 125 -7.75 -8.70 -14.20
CA SER A 125 -8.96 -9.39 -14.64
C SER A 125 -10.14 -9.14 -13.68
N PRO A 126 -11.36 -8.87 -14.19
CA PRO A 126 -12.54 -8.65 -13.35
C PRO A 126 -13.28 -9.94 -13.00
N ARG A 127 -12.80 -11.12 -13.44
CA ARG A 127 -13.58 -12.36 -13.41
C ARG A 127 -13.49 -13.08 -12.08
N GLU A 128 -12.27 -13.32 -11.62
CA GLU A 128 -11.97 -14.04 -10.39
C GLU A 128 -10.99 -13.18 -9.60
N TYR A 129 -11.25 -13.05 -8.31
CA TYR A 129 -10.34 -12.38 -7.41
C TYR A 129 -9.27 -13.38 -6.99
N GLU A 130 -8.05 -13.17 -7.48
CA GLU A 130 -6.88 -13.93 -7.06
C GLU A 130 -5.94 -12.98 -6.31
N PRO A 131 -5.96 -12.97 -4.96
CA PRO A 131 -5.05 -12.13 -4.19
C PRO A 131 -3.62 -12.58 -4.47
N LYS A 132 -2.74 -11.61 -4.71
CA LYS A 132 -1.30 -11.93 -4.79
C LYS A 132 -0.85 -12.51 -3.46
N GLN A 133 -0.08 -13.59 -3.50
CA GLN A 133 0.47 -14.17 -2.28
C GLN A 133 1.39 -13.14 -1.61
N SER A 134 1.08 -12.82 -0.37
CA SER A 134 1.96 -12.10 0.52
C SER A 134 2.79 -13.11 1.31
N HIS A 135 4.09 -12.89 1.36
CA HIS A 135 4.99 -13.68 2.20
C HIS A 135 5.50 -12.80 3.32
N ALA A 136 5.13 -13.13 4.56
CA ALA A 136 5.68 -12.47 5.73
C ALA A 136 7.20 -12.71 5.78
N ALA A 137 7.97 -11.64 5.68
CA ALA A 137 9.41 -11.67 5.89
C ALA A 137 9.73 -11.47 7.38
N PRO A 138 10.80 -12.11 7.91
CA PRO A 138 11.29 -11.81 9.25
C PRO A 138 11.57 -10.32 9.45
N LEU A 139 11.29 -9.80 10.64
CA LEU A 139 11.51 -8.39 10.97
C LEU A 139 12.98 -7.96 10.78
N GLU A 140 13.93 -8.88 11.03
CA GLU A 140 15.36 -8.63 10.85
C GLU A 140 15.71 -8.37 9.39
N ASP A 141 15.16 -9.17 8.47
CA ASP A 141 15.38 -9.01 7.02
C ASP A 141 14.74 -7.71 6.53
N LEU A 142 13.53 -7.39 7.00
CA LEU A 142 12.85 -6.13 6.68
C LEU A 142 13.64 -4.92 7.17
N LEU A 143 14.20 -4.98 8.38
CA LEU A 143 15.03 -3.92 8.95
C LEU A 143 16.32 -3.74 8.15
N GLU A 144 17.04 -4.81 7.83
CA GLU A 144 18.27 -4.73 7.04
C GLU A 144 18.01 -4.19 5.63
N ALA A 145 16.95 -4.69 4.99
CA ALA A 145 16.58 -4.26 3.66
C ALA A 145 16.17 -2.77 3.63
N ALA A 146 15.38 -2.33 4.61
CA ALA A 146 14.98 -0.93 4.77
C ALA A 146 16.19 0.00 4.96
N ASP A 147 17.14 -0.38 5.83
CA ASP A 147 18.37 0.39 6.07
C ASP A 147 19.24 0.50 4.82
N ARG A 148 19.38 -0.60 4.07
CA ARG A 148 20.14 -0.59 2.80
C ARG A 148 19.50 0.30 1.75
N ILE A 149 18.19 0.25 1.56
CA ILE A 149 17.50 1.13 0.59
C ILE A 149 17.64 2.59 1.01
N ASP A 150 17.42 2.90 2.28
CA ASP A 150 17.50 4.27 2.78
C ASP A 150 18.91 4.87 2.59
N GLN A 151 19.95 4.02 2.66
CA GLN A 151 21.34 4.39 2.35
C GLN A 151 21.72 4.31 0.87
N GLY A 152 20.80 3.98 -0.03
CA GLY A 152 21.06 3.83 -1.47
C GLY A 152 21.95 2.64 -1.84
N LYS A 153 22.02 1.61 -0.99
CA LYS A 153 22.80 0.39 -1.21
C LYS A 153 22.01 -0.64 -2.03
N ARG A 154 22.74 -1.59 -2.62
CA ARG A 154 22.12 -2.74 -3.28
C ARG A 154 21.65 -3.78 -2.25
N LEU A 155 20.44 -4.26 -2.44
CA LEU A 155 19.93 -5.48 -1.84
C LEU A 155 20.47 -6.69 -2.58
N ASP A 156 20.77 -7.74 -1.84
CA ASP A 156 20.89 -9.08 -2.42
C ASP A 156 19.48 -9.66 -2.68
N PRO A 157 19.36 -10.74 -3.47
CA PRO A 157 18.06 -11.29 -3.85
C PRO A 157 17.16 -11.70 -2.67
N HIS A 158 17.74 -12.04 -1.51
CA HIS A 158 16.98 -12.44 -0.34
C HIS A 158 16.32 -11.22 0.33
N LEU A 159 17.08 -10.15 0.55
CA LEU A 159 16.55 -8.90 1.09
C LEU A 159 15.60 -8.19 0.12
N ASP A 160 15.83 -8.33 -1.19
CA ASP A 160 14.94 -7.81 -2.23
C ASP A 160 13.56 -8.47 -2.15
N ALA A 161 13.54 -9.81 -2.05
CA ALA A 161 12.31 -10.56 -1.83
C ALA A 161 11.61 -10.15 -0.53
N ALA A 162 12.35 -9.97 0.57
CA ALA A 162 11.77 -9.59 1.86
C ALA A 162 10.95 -8.28 1.80
N LEU A 163 11.40 -7.26 1.07
CA LEU A 163 10.69 -5.98 0.97
C LEU A 163 9.55 -5.99 -0.04
N ASN A 164 9.67 -6.70 -1.16
CA ASN A 164 8.60 -6.76 -2.16
C ASN A 164 7.29 -7.32 -1.61
N HIS A 165 7.35 -8.03 -0.49
CA HIS A 165 6.18 -8.56 0.21
C HIS A 165 5.67 -7.67 1.36
N GLY A 166 6.42 -6.64 1.76
CA GLY A 166 6.10 -5.78 2.90
C GLY A 166 5.66 -4.36 2.55
N THR A 167 5.82 -3.89 1.30
CA THR A 167 5.64 -2.46 0.97
C THR A 167 4.36 -2.13 0.22
N SER A 168 3.30 -1.90 0.97
CA SER A 168 1.97 -1.47 0.48
C SER A 168 1.34 -0.36 1.36
N VAL A 169 2.07 0.09 2.38
CA VAL A 169 1.59 1.04 3.39
C VAL A 169 2.08 2.43 3.07
N GLY A 170 1.18 3.42 3.12
CA GLY A 170 1.48 4.78 2.67
C GLY A 170 2.39 5.65 3.58
N GLY A 171 2.94 6.77 3.08
CA GLY A 171 4.00 7.58 3.70
C GLY A 171 5.28 7.88 2.86
N ALA A 172 6.33 8.43 3.49
CA ALA A 172 7.60 8.76 2.82
C ALA A 172 8.83 8.13 3.50
N ARG A 173 8.60 7.40 4.60
CA ARG A 173 9.64 6.83 5.45
C ARG A 173 9.68 5.32 5.32
N PRO A 174 10.85 4.70 5.55
CA PRO A 174 10.99 3.25 5.53
C PRO A 174 9.98 2.57 6.45
N LYS A 175 9.16 1.69 5.87
CA LYS A 175 8.17 0.90 6.59
C LYS A 175 7.86 -0.39 5.84
N ALA A 176 7.32 -1.36 6.56
CA ALA A 176 6.85 -2.61 5.99
C ALA A 176 5.67 -3.16 6.81
N LEU A 177 4.83 -3.96 6.16
CA LEU A 177 3.89 -4.82 6.86
C LEU A 177 4.58 -6.06 7.37
N LEU A 178 4.10 -6.51 8.52
CA LEU A 178 4.48 -7.77 9.11
C LEU A 178 3.24 -8.44 9.70
N THR A 179 3.27 -9.76 9.74
CA THR A 179 2.29 -10.56 10.47
C THR A 179 3.02 -11.24 11.62
N GLU A 180 2.58 -10.97 12.84
CA GLU A 180 3.14 -11.56 14.06
C GLU A 180 2.02 -12.15 14.90
N ALA A 181 2.15 -13.44 15.26
CA ALA A 181 1.16 -14.18 16.04
C ALA A 181 -0.29 -14.16 15.48
N GLY A 182 -0.46 -13.88 14.19
CA GLY A 182 -1.77 -13.77 13.53
C GLY A 182 -2.32 -12.34 13.45
N ASP A 183 -1.62 -11.37 14.02
CA ASP A 183 -1.95 -9.94 13.95
C ASP A 183 -1.13 -9.25 12.86
N TYR A 184 -1.75 -8.27 12.19
CA TYR A 184 -1.11 -7.44 11.18
C TYR A 184 -0.54 -6.16 11.82
N TRP A 185 0.72 -5.87 11.56
CA TRP A 185 1.40 -4.67 12.05
C TRP A 185 2.09 -3.90 10.94
N ILE A 186 2.33 -2.62 11.19
CA ILE A 186 3.19 -1.76 10.37
C ILE A 186 4.50 -1.55 11.14
N ALA A 187 5.59 -2.16 10.67
CA ALA A 187 6.93 -1.82 11.13
C ALA A 187 7.34 -0.47 10.55
N LYS A 188 7.77 0.44 11.42
CA LYS A 188 8.35 1.73 11.05
C LYS A 188 9.83 1.71 11.38
N PHE A 189 10.68 1.97 10.39
CA PHE A 189 12.14 1.97 10.59
C PHE A 189 12.67 3.39 10.64
N ALA A 190 13.76 3.58 11.37
CA ALA A 190 14.48 4.85 11.38
C ALA A 190 15.06 5.14 9.98
N SER A 191 15.09 6.41 9.59
CA SER A 191 15.79 6.85 8.38
C SER A 191 17.16 7.44 8.75
N SER A 192 18.16 7.25 7.90
CA SER A 192 19.45 7.94 7.96
C SER A 192 19.33 9.47 7.89
N LYS A 193 18.17 9.98 7.43
CA LYS A 193 17.85 11.41 7.37
C LYS A 193 17.21 11.95 8.65
N ASP A 194 16.89 11.09 9.62
CA ASP A 194 16.29 11.52 10.86
C ASP A 194 17.30 12.26 11.76
N THR A 195 16.89 13.41 12.29
CA THR A 195 17.70 14.21 13.22
C THR A 195 17.50 13.82 14.68
N TRP A 196 16.42 13.09 14.96
CA TRP A 196 16.01 12.61 16.27
C TRP A 196 15.55 11.16 16.15
N ASP A 197 15.40 10.46 17.28
CA ASP A 197 14.78 9.14 17.29
C ASP A 197 13.28 9.25 16.99
N MET A 198 12.95 9.32 15.70
CA MET A 198 11.57 9.51 15.25
C MET A 198 10.69 8.31 15.57
N VAL A 199 11.25 7.10 15.63
CA VAL A 199 10.52 5.88 15.99
C VAL A 199 10.16 5.91 17.48
N GLY A 200 11.13 6.24 18.33
CA GLY A 200 10.90 6.42 19.77
C GLY A 200 9.95 7.57 20.07
N ILE A 201 10.10 8.71 19.40
CA ILE A 201 9.20 9.86 19.53
C ILE A 201 7.77 9.48 19.14
N GLU A 202 7.58 8.73 18.06
CA GLU A 202 6.25 8.29 17.64
C GLU A 202 5.61 7.38 18.69
N HIS A 203 6.35 6.39 19.22
CA HIS A 203 5.86 5.50 20.28
C HIS A 203 5.47 6.26 21.56
N VAL A 204 6.31 7.20 22.00
CA VAL A 204 6.01 8.05 23.17
C VAL A 204 4.76 8.90 22.91
N SER A 205 4.64 9.47 21.71
CA SER A 205 3.48 10.30 21.33
C SER A 205 2.18 9.48 21.34
N MET A 206 2.19 8.27 20.80
CA MET A 206 1.05 7.35 20.81
C MET A 206 0.71 6.90 22.24
N THR A 207 1.71 6.69 23.08
CA THR A 207 1.51 6.34 24.50
C THR A 207 0.86 7.51 25.26
N LEU A 208 1.35 8.73 25.08
CA LEU A 208 0.77 9.93 25.68
C LEU A 208 -0.67 10.18 25.21
N ALA A 209 -0.94 9.99 23.92
CA ALA A 209 -2.30 10.10 23.37
C ALA A 209 -3.26 9.10 24.02
N ARG A 210 -2.83 7.84 24.21
CA ARG A 210 -3.61 6.82 24.91
C ARG A 210 -3.85 7.19 26.38
N MET A 211 -2.84 7.69 27.07
CA MET A 211 -2.96 8.18 28.46
C MET A 211 -3.92 9.36 28.59
N ALA A 212 -4.05 10.17 27.54
CA ALA A 212 -5.01 11.26 27.45
C ALA A 212 -6.44 10.80 27.09
N GLY A 213 -6.66 9.50 26.88
CA GLY A 213 -7.97 8.93 26.53
C GLY A 213 -8.34 9.03 25.05
N LEU A 214 -7.37 9.28 24.16
CA LEU A 214 -7.58 9.24 22.72
C LEU A 214 -7.61 7.79 22.21
N ASP A 215 -8.46 7.54 21.22
CA ASP A 215 -8.48 6.27 20.48
C ASP A 215 -7.32 6.25 19.48
N VAL A 216 -6.29 5.45 19.78
CA VAL A 216 -5.05 5.37 19.02
C VAL A 216 -4.59 3.92 18.92
N ALA A 217 -3.96 3.57 17.79
CA ALA A 217 -3.42 2.24 17.56
C ALA A 217 -2.44 1.80 18.67
N GLU A 218 -2.39 0.50 18.95
CA GLU A 218 -1.33 -0.07 19.77
C GLU A 218 0.02 0.10 19.07
N THR A 219 1.07 0.33 19.85
CA THR A 219 2.44 0.47 19.32
C THR A 219 3.41 -0.22 20.25
N GLN A 220 4.39 -0.92 19.68
CA GLN A 220 5.46 -1.57 20.40
C GLN A 220 6.82 -1.15 19.83
N LEU A 221 7.83 -1.01 20.69
CA LEU A 221 9.21 -0.83 20.25
C LEU A 221 9.89 -2.19 20.16
N ALA A 222 10.15 -2.64 18.94
CA ALA A 222 10.99 -3.79 18.69
C ALA A 222 12.47 -3.36 18.69
N LEU A 223 13.27 -3.94 19.57
CA LEU A 223 14.72 -3.81 19.49
C LEU A 223 15.22 -4.85 18.48
N PRO A 224 16.15 -4.51 17.58
CA PRO A 224 16.89 -5.54 16.85
C PRO A 224 17.54 -6.47 17.88
N LEU A 225 17.48 -7.78 17.63
CA LEU A 225 17.82 -8.87 18.57
C LEU A 225 19.24 -8.82 19.20
N ASN A 226 20.03 -7.78 18.95
CA ASN A 226 21.38 -7.57 19.49
C ASN A 226 21.58 -6.28 20.32
N LYS A 227 20.54 -5.57 20.73
CA LYS A 227 20.68 -4.53 21.78
C LYS A 227 19.84 -4.88 23.01
N LYS A 228 20.46 -5.61 23.96
CA LYS A 228 19.95 -5.69 25.34
C LYS A 228 19.85 -4.28 25.91
N LEU A 229 18.63 -3.76 26.04
CA LEU A 229 18.38 -2.72 27.03
C LEU A 229 18.22 -3.41 28.38
N THR A 230 19.17 -3.11 29.27
CA THR A 230 19.04 -3.41 30.70
C THR A 230 17.75 -2.81 31.20
N SER A 231 16.90 -3.65 31.79
CA SER A 231 15.69 -3.26 32.52
C SER A 231 15.98 -2.05 33.43
N SER A 232 15.18 -1.00 33.32
CA SER A 232 15.08 -0.03 34.41
C SER A 232 14.14 -0.59 35.49
N PRO A 233 14.48 -0.46 36.78
CA PRO A 233 13.76 -1.05 37.90
C PRO A 233 12.49 -0.23 38.25
N PRO A 234 11.61 -0.72 39.15
CA PRO A 234 10.17 -0.42 39.16
C PRO A 234 9.80 0.99 39.62
#